data_AF-A0A2U2HND0-F1
#
_entry.id   AF-A0A2U2HND0-F1
#
_cell.length_a   1.000
_cell.length_b   1.000
_cell.length_c   1.000
_cell.angle_alpha   90.00
_cell.angle_beta   90.00
_cell.angle_gamma   90.00
#
_symmetry.space_group_name_H-M   'P 1'
#
loop_
_entity.id
_entity.type
_entity.pdbx_description
1 polymer ?
#
loop_
_entity_poly.entity_id
_entity_poly.type
_entity_poly.pdbx_seq_one_letter_code
_entity_poly.pdbx_strand_id
1 'polypeptide(L)'
;MNVQKFTARTAREALRKVRDALGADAVILSNRVVDGAVEVLALGGDDVASIAAPAAGTEMAQPRLDLAHLDYPLESYANLGAQQQPAPQTPPLEALMAARLDADMDARQNALQNARLDAPLDRRPEPVAAAAAPVGGQGASAPQPALAASFPISEMSALMAVAIAQARDSAAAEMSGMRDEMRAMRGLMEDRLSSASAGAAPGRDAPRTAVLRELLAAGFSASLARFLSDKLPEGKTGEAGWQWIKTVMARNLACMPDEDALLGGGGVFALVGPTGVGKTTTTAKLAARCVMRHGADKVALITTDAYRIGGHEQLRIYGKILGVMVHSVKDEADLRIALREMRNKHIVLIDTVGVSQRDQMVGEQVAMLSQSGADVRRLLCLNATSTNETLAEVVRAYQGSGLAGAIMTKLDEAASVGNVLDVVIRHKLMLYYISNGQRVPEDLQLPDPAALIEHAFSLERDDANEYADAELSLLMARGAGRVARAAEVSLG
;
A
#
# COMPACT_ATOMS: atom_id res chain seq x y z
N MET A 1 37.09 6.46 22.22
CA MET A 1 35.76 6.83 22.75
C MET A 1 35.84 7.10 24.24
N ASN A 2 36.29 8.30 24.59
CA ASN A 2 36.56 8.74 25.95
C ASN A 2 35.50 9.76 26.37
N VAL A 3 34.27 9.30 26.59
CA VAL A 3 33.13 10.16 27.00
C VAL A 3 33.33 10.62 28.43
N GLN A 4 33.28 11.92 28.67
CA GLN A 4 33.46 12.51 30.00
C GLN A 4 32.17 13.18 30.51
N LYS A 5 31.98 13.11 31.82
CA LYS A 5 30.81 13.64 32.55
C LYS A 5 31.20 14.87 33.36
N PHE A 6 30.51 15.98 33.15
CA PHE A 6 30.73 17.25 33.81
C PHE A 6 29.48 17.67 34.59
N THR A 7 29.64 18.06 35.86
CA THR A 7 28.55 18.57 36.70
C THR A 7 28.84 19.97 37.22
N ALA A 8 27.81 20.82 37.29
CA ALA A 8 27.91 22.19 37.80
C ALA A 8 26.57 22.72 38.31
N ARG A 9 26.57 23.84 39.05
CA ARG A 9 25.33 24.44 39.57
C ARG A 9 24.51 25.17 38.48
N THR A 10 25.13 25.48 37.35
CA THR A 10 24.48 26.14 36.21
C THR A 10 24.98 25.57 34.89
N ALA A 11 24.13 25.57 33.85
CA ALA A 11 24.52 25.07 32.53
C ALA A 11 25.73 25.82 31.94
N ARG A 12 25.80 27.14 32.16
CA ARG A 12 26.93 27.98 31.71
C ARG A 12 28.26 27.61 32.39
N GLU A 13 28.21 27.08 33.61
CA GLU A 13 29.38 26.58 34.32
C GLU A 13 29.74 25.16 33.85
N ALA A 14 28.77 24.28 33.61
CA ALA A 14 29.02 22.94 33.05
C ALA A 14 29.65 23.01 31.66
N LEU A 15 29.11 23.86 30.77
CA LEU A 15 29.65 24.08 29.42
C LEU A 15 31.05 24.72 29.42
N ARG A 16 31.39 25.50 30.46
CA ARG A 16 32.74 26.01 30.64
C ARG A 16 33.70 24.87 30.97
N LYS A 17 33.35 24.02 31.95
CA LYS A 17 34.15 22.83 32.31
C LYS A 17 34.36 21.88 31.14
N VAL A 18 33.33 21.67 30.31
CA VAL A 18 33.45 20.90 29.05
C VAL A 18 34.51 21.53 28.14
N ARG A 19 34.45 22.85 27.92
CA ARG A 19 35.39 23.56 27.05
C ARG A 19 36.81 23.59 27.59
N ASP A 20 36.96 23.78 28.89
CA ASP A 20 38.26 23.82 29.58
C ASP A 20 38.96 22.44 29.57
N ALA A 21 38.20 21.34 29.47
CA ALA A 21 38.72 19.96 29.52
C ALA A 21 38.80 19.24 28.17
N LEU A 22 37.90 19.54 27.22
CA LEU A 22 37.76 18.85 25.92
C LEU A 22 37.95 19.77 24.70
N GLY A 23 38.27 21.05 24.92
CA GLY A 23 38.47 22.03 23.86
C GLY A 23 37.19 22.71 23.37
N ALA A 24 37.32 23.61 22.40
CA ALA A 24 36.20 24.35 21.83
C ALA A 24 35.26 23.45 20.99
N ASP A 25 35.81 22.39 20.39
CA ASP A 25 35.15 21.51 19.43
C ASP A 25 34.52 20.25 20.08
N ALA A 26 34.29 20.30 21.39
CA ALA A 26 33.69 19.21 22.14
C ALA A 26 32.21 19.00 21.79
N VAL A 27 31.83 17.77 21.43
CA VAL A 27 30.45 17.40 21.09
C VAL A 27 29.69 16.99 22.35
N ILE A 28 28.54 17.62 22.58
CA ILE A 28 27.66 17.32 23.72
C ILE A 28 26.69 16.20 23.33
N LEU A 29 26.74 15.09 24.06
CA LEU A 29 25.89 13.92 23.85
C LEU A 29 24.60 13.97 24.68
N SER A 30 24.64 14.60 25.86
CA SER A 30 23.48 14.74 26.73
C SER A 30 23.62 15.93 27.68
N ASN A 31 22.50 16.56 28.02
CA ASN A 31 22.39 17.63 29.01
C ASN A 31 21.12 17.40 29.82
N ARG A 32 21.25 17.19 31.15
CA ARG A 32 20.13 16.93 32.06
C ARG A 32 20.33 17.64 33.39
N VAL A 33 19.23 17.99 34.05
CA VAL A 33 19.23 18.52 35.42
C VAL A 33 18.94 17.37 36.38
N VAL A 34 19.82 17.14 37.35
CA VAL A 34 19.73 16.10 38.38
C VAL A 34 20.05 16.73 39.72
N ASP A 35 19.18 16.56 40.72
CA ASP A 35 19.33 17.09 42.09
C ASP A 35 19.71 18.58 42.18
N GLY A 36 19.17 19.40 41.26
CA GLY A 36 19.43 20.83 41.20
C GLY A 36 20.78 21.22 40.57
N ALA A 37 21.57 20.26 40.10
CA ALA A 37 22.79 20.47 39.32
C ALA A 37 22.57 20.13 37.84
N VAL A 38 23.33 20.76 36.95
CA VAL A 38 23.36 20.44 35.52
C VAL A 38 24.47 19.45 35.24
N GLU A 39 24.13 18.34 34.61
CA GLU A 39 25.02 17.27 34.17
C GLU A 39 25.10 17.26 32.64
N VAL A 40 26.33 17.34 32.11
CA VAL A 40 26.62 17.33 30.69
C VAL A 40 27.57 16.17 30.38
N LEU A 41 27.22 15.35 29.40
CA LEU A 41 28.07 14.31 28.82
C LEU A 41 28.65 14.82 27.50
N ALA A 42 29.97 14.79 27.34
CA ALA A 42 30.65 15.31 26.17
C ALA A 42 31.83 14.43 25.72
N LEU A 43 32.20 14.57 24.44
CA LEU A 43 33.31 13.91 23.76
C LEU A 43 34.23 14.98 23.16
N GLY A 44 35.56 14.77 23.18
CA GLY A 44 36.51 15.68 22.53
C GLY A 44 36.46 15.59 21.00
N GLY A 45 36.78 16.68 20.31
CA GLY A 45 36.70 16.77 18.84
C GLY A 45 37.54 15.72 18.09
N ASP A 46 38.75 15.42 18.60
CA ASP A 46 39.65 14.42 17.98
C ASP A 46 39.07 13.00 18.01
N ASP A 47 38.24 12.67 19.02
CA ASP A 47 37.56 11.37 19.11
C ASP A 47 36.42 11.25 18.08
N VAL A 48 35.88 12.37 17.58
CA VAL A 48 34.86 12.42 16.51
C VAL A 48 35.44 12.06 15.15
N ALA A 49 36.72 12.37 14.90
CA ALA A 49 37.40 12.04 13.65
C ALA A 49 37.49 10.52 13.40
N SER A 50 37.42 9.70 14.45
CA SER A 50 37.35 8.23 14.35
C SER A 50 36.02 7.69 13.80
N ILE A 51 35.00 8.56 13.64
CA ILE A 51 33.66 8.22 13.12
C ILE A 51 33.53 8.60 11.63
N ALA A 52 34.48 9.37 11.07
CA ALA A 52 34.35 9.99 9.76
C ALA A 52 35.60 9.81 8.85
N ALA A 53 35.95 8.56 8.55
CA ALA A 53 36.89 8.24 7.45
C ALA A 53 36.55 6.89 6.80
N PRO A 54 36.33 6.83 5.46
CA PRO A 54 36.13 5.55 4.77
C PRO A 54 37.47 4.83 4.56
N ALA A 55 37.55 3.56 4.95
CA ALA A 55 38.67 2.71 4.60
C ALA A 55 38.55 2.24 3.14
N ALA A 56 39.60 2.43 2.36
CA ALA A 56 39.63 2.01 0.96
C ALA A 56 40.05 0.53 0.82
N GLY A 57 39.23 -0.25 0.10
CA GLY A 57 39.65 -1.49 -0.56
C GLY A 57 39.54 -2.80 0.23
N THR A 58 38.38 -3.45 0.15
CA THR A 58 38.26 -4.92 0.15
C THR A 58 36.97 -5.35 -0.55
N GLU A 59 36.99 -6.49 -1.25
CA GLU A 59 35.86 -7.00 -2.03
C GLU A 59 34.67 -7.41 -1.14
N MET A 60 33.45 -7.07 -1.55
CA MET A 60 32.23 -7.46 -0.85
C MET A 60 31.87 -8.93 -1.12
N ALA A 61 32.11 -9.80 -0.14
CA ALA A 61 31.41 -11.08 -0.03
C ALA A 61 29.98 -10.85 0.52
N GLN A 62 28.97 -11.50 -0.07
CA GLN A 62 27.57 -11.37 0.34
C GLN A 62 27.33 -11.91 1.76
N PRO A 63 26.46 -11.26 2.57
CA PRO A 63 26.21 -11.69 3.95
C PRO A 63 25.38 -12.98 3.99
N ARG A 64 25.93 -14.02 4.60
CA ARG A 64 25.14 -15.13 5.17
C ARG A 64 24.69 -14.75 6.58
N LEU A 65 23.42 -15.02 6.89
CA LEU A 65 22.90 -14.96 8.25
C LEU A 65 23.46 -16.13 9.06
N ASP A 66 24.10 -15.82 10.19
CA ASP A 66 24.41 -16.78 11.24
C ASP A 66 23.54 -16.46 12.46
N LEU A 67 23.02 -17.51 13.12
CA LEU A 67 22.05 -17.44 14.21
C LEU A 67 22.62 -17.97 15.55
N ALA A 68 23.93 -18.19 15.62
CA ALA A 68 24.61 -18.53 16.87
C ALA A 68 24.85 -17.29 17.75
N HIS A 69 24.39 -17.37 19.01
CA HIS A 69 24.50 -16.41 20.14
C HIS A 69 23.28 -15.53 20.45
N LEU A 70 22.26 -16.17 21.04
CA LEU A 70 21.27 -15.52 21.90
C LEU A 70 21.46 -16.01 23.35
N ASP A 71 22.35 -15.36 24.11
CA ASP A 71 22.47 -15.53 25.56
C ASP A 71 22.63 -14.15 26.23
N TYR A 72 21.62 -13.73 26.98
CA TYR A 72 21.68 -12.57 27.87
C TYR A 72 20.86 -12.83 29.15
N PRO A 73 21.45 -12.75 30.36
CA PRO A 73 20.73 -13.02 31.61
C PRO A 73 19.78 -11.88 32.03
N LEU A 74 18.61 -12.26 32.57
CA LEU A 74 17.58 -11.36 33.10
C LEU A 74 17.73 -11.11 34.62
N GLU A 75 18.69 -10.27 35.03
CA GLU A 75 18.79 -9.82 36.44
C GLU A 75 19.19 -8.34 36.59
N SER A 76 18.21 -7.41 36.57
CA SER A 76 18.28 -6.16 37.37
C SER A 76 16.99 -5.33 37.40
N TYR A 77 15.91 -5.85 38.00
CA TYR A 77 14.78 -5.02 38.44
C TYR A 77 14.27 -5.47 39.82
N ALA A 78 15.17 -5.43 40.81
CA ALA A 78 14.83 -5.55 42.23
C ALA A 78 15.20 -4.23 42.96
N ASN A 79 14.25 -3.70 43.72
CA ASN A 79 14.33 -2.50 44.55
C ASN A 79 14.32 -1.12 43.85
N LEU A 80 13.12 -0.58 43.68
CA LEU A 80 12.79 0.77 44.17
C LEU A 80 11.31 0.76 44.60
N GLY A 81 11.06 1.10 45.87
CA GLY A 81 9.76 0.84 46.52
C GLY A 81 8.82 2.05 46.61
N ALA A 82 7.53 1.72 46.65
CA ALA A 82 6.45 2.45 47.32
C ALA A 82 6.25 3.97 47.05
N GLN A 83 5.21 4.26 46.26
CA GLN A 83 4.11 5.11 46.74
C GLN A 83 2.79 4.61 46.13
N GLN A 84 1.76 4.44 46.97
CA GLN A 84 0.49 3.80 46.61
C GLN A 84 -0.58 4.83 46.23
N GLN A 85 -1.28 4.59 45.12
CA GLN A 85 -2.66 5.05 44.88
C GLN A 85 -3.46 3.87 44.32
N PRO A 86 -4.74 3.69 44.71
CA PRO A 86 -5.51 2.51 44.33
C PRO A 86 -6.01 2.58 42.88
N ALA A 87 -5.63 1.58 42.07
CA ALA A 87 -6.14 1.39 40.72
C ALA A 87 -7.46 0.59 40.73
N PRO A 88 -8.34 0.77 39.72
CA PRO A 88 -9.57 -0.01 39.60
C PRO A 88 -9.27 -1.50 39.40
N GLN A 89 -10.12 -2.37 39.96
CA GLN A 89 -9.96 -3.82 39.87
C GLN A 89 -10.20 -4.33 38.45
N THR A 90 -9.13 -4.60 37.72
CA THR A 90 -9.17 -5.42 36.50
C THR A 90 -9.41 -6.89 36.87
N PRO A 91 -10.36 -7.60 36.22
CA PRO A 91 -10.58 -9.01 36.48
C PRO A 91 -9.35 -9.87 36.08
N PRO A 92 -9.16 -11.06 36.68
CA PRO A 92 -8.03 -11.94 36.37
C PRO A 92 -7.96 -12.30 34.88
N LEU A 93 -6.74 -12.51 34.37
CA LEU A 93 -6.50 -12.89 32.98
C LEU A 93 -7.29 -14.16 32.58
N GLU A 94 -7.44 -15.11 33.51
CA GLU A 94 -8.25 -16.32 33.33
C GLU A 94 -9.73 -16.02 33.05
N ALA A 95 -10.31 -15.01 33.72
CA ALA A 95 -11.69 -14.58 33.48
C ALA A 95 -11.84 -13.84 32.13
N LEU A 96 -10.83 -13.07 31.72
CA LEU A 96 -10.78 -12.44 30.40
C LEU A 96 -10.61 -13.47 29.27
N MET A 97 -9.83 -14.52 29.49
CA MET A 97 -9.66 -15.61 28.53
C MET A 97 -10.90 -16.51 28.44
N ALA A 98 -11.55 -16.82 29.57
CA ALA A 98 -12.82 -17.54 29.58
C ALA A 98 -13.92 -16.76 28.84
N ALA A 99 -14.11 -15.47 29.16
CA ALA A 99 -15.07 -14.61 28.48
C ALA A 99 -14.78 -14.46 26.96
N ARG A 100 -13.52 -14.56 26.55
CA ARG A 100 -13.14 -14.55 25.12
C ARG A 100 -13.45 -15.87 24.42
N LEU A 101 -13.29 -17.00 25.10
CA LEU A 101 -13.62 -18.34 24.57
C LEU A 101 -15.13 -18.54 24.46
N ASP A 102 -15.91 -18.13 25.46
CA ASP A 102 -17.38 -18.20 25.41
C ASP A 102 -17.95 -17.34 24.27
N ALA A 103 -17.42 -16.12 24.08
CA ALA A 103 -17.83 -15.25 22.99
C ALA A 103 -17.51 -15.82 21.59
N ASP A 104 -16.37 -16.49 21.41
CA ASP A 104 -16.00 -17.16 20.14
C ASP A 104 -16.88 -18.40 19.88
N MET A 105 -17.32 -19.09 20.93
CA MET A 105 -18.24 -20.23 20.84
C MET A 105 -19.67 -19.78 20.47
N ASP A 106 -20.20 -18.75 21.11
CA ASP A 106 -21.52 -18.18 20.75
C ASP A 106 -21.53 -17.59 19.33
N ALA A 107 -20.43 -16.97 18.90
CA ALA A 107 -20.28 -16.49 17.53
C ALA A 107 -20.31 -17.64 16.50
N ARG A 108 -19.65 -18.77 16.80
CA ARG A 108 -19.69 -19.98 15.96
C ARG A 108 -21.06 -20.66 15.96
N GLN A 109 -21.70 -20.73 17.12
CA GLN A 109 -23.04 -21.33 17.28
C GLN A 109 -24.06 -20.53 16.44
N ASN A 110 -24.06 -19.20 16.54
CA ASN A 110 -24.94 -18.32 15.76
C ASN A 110 -24.64 -18.36 14.24
N ALA A 111 -23.37 -18.46 13.84
CA ALA A 111 -23.01 -18.61 12.43
C ALA A 111 -23.56 -19.92 11.82
N LEU A 112 -23.52 -21.03 12.56
CA LEU A 112 -24.09 -22.32 12.15
C LEU A 112 -25.63 -22.34 12.19
N GLN A 113 -26.24 -21.57 13.11
CA GLN A 113 -27.70 -21.42 13.20
C GLN A 113 -28.25 -20.61 12.02
N ASN A 114 -27.61 -19.49 11.67
CA ASN A 114 -28.05 -18.59 10.61
C ASN A 114 -27.80 -19.16 9.20
N ALA A 115 -26.76 -20.00 9.02
CA ALA A 115 -26.52 -20.71 7.75
C ALA A 115 -27.61 -21.74 7.37
N ARG A 116 -28.62 -21.97 8.22
CA ARG A 116 -29.75 -22.89 7.95
C ARG A 116 -31.04 -22.18 7.50
N LEU A 117 -31.08 -20.86 7.43
CA LEU A 117 -32.34 -20.11 7.19
C LEU A 117 -32.45 -19.43 5.82
N ASP A 118 -31.36 -19.26 5.07
CA ASP A 118 -31.38 -18.63 3.74
C ASP A 118 -30.82 -19.54 2.63
N ALA A 119 -31.63 -20.50 2.20
CA ALA A 119 -31.40 -21.31 0.99
C ALA A 119 -32.61 -21.21 0.05
N PRO A 120 -32.51 -20.55 -1.12
CA PRO A 120 -33.62 -20.43 -2.05
C PRO A 120 -34.01 -21.78 -2.67
N LEU A 121 -35.28 -22.16 -2.52
CA LEU A 121 -35.89 -23.27 -3.26
C LEU A 121 -36.22 -22.80 -4.67
N ASP A 122 -35.61 -23.40 -5.69
CA ASP A 122 -36.04 -23.18 -7.08
C ASP A 122 -36.43 -24.49 -7.80
N ARG A 123 -37.41 -24.38 -8.71
CA ARG A 123 -38.31 -25.47 -9.11
C ARG A 123 -37.94 -26.07 -10.46
N ARG A 124 -38.06 -27.40 -10.57
CA ARG A 124 -38.16 -28.11 -11.86
C ARG A 124 -39.56 -27.98 -12.47
N PRO A 125 -39.67 -28.09 -13.81
CA PRO A 125 -40.82 -28.70 -14.47
C PRO A 125 -40.51 -30.12 -15.02
N GLU A 126 -41.55 -30.95 -14.98
CA GLU A 126 -41.75 -32.34 -15.48
C GLU A 126 -41.97 -32.38 -17.03
N PRO A 127 -42.23 -33.54 -17.72
CA PRO A 127 -42.64 -34.90 -17.28
C PRO A 127 -41.73 -36.04 -17.87
N VAL A 128 -42.02 -37.36 -17.99
CA VAL A 128 -43.25 -38.19 -17.95
C VAL A 128 -42.96 -39.61 -17.37
N ALA A 129 -44.02 -40.32 -16.95
CA ALA A 129 -44.06 -41.78 -16.70
C ALA A 129 -43.92 -42.62 -18.01
N ALA A 130 -43.78 -43.96 -18.04
CA ALA A 130 -44.41 -45.05 -17.26
C ALA A 130 -43.70 -46.39 -17.61
N ALA A 131 -43.92 -47.58 -17.02
CA ALA A 131 -44.37 -48.10 -15.74
C ALA A 131 -44.44 -49.63 -15.92
N ALA A 132 -43.86 -50.43 -15.02
CA ALA A 132 -44.29 -51.81 -14.69
C ALA A 132 -43.47 -52.35 -13.51
N ALA A 133 -44.13 -53.06 -12.59
CA ALA A 133 -43.57 -53.77 -11.44
C ALA A 133 -44.16 -55.21 -11.45
N PRO A 134 -44.11 -56.06 -10.39
CA PRO A 134 -43.46 -55.95 -9.06
C PRO A 134 -42.81 -57.27 -8.54
N VAL A 135 -42.43 -57.31 -7.24
CA VAL A 135 -42.13 -58.49 -6.38
C VAL A 135 -40.84 -59.27 -6.75
N GLY A 136 -39.93 -59.76 -5.88
CA GLY A 136 -39.74 -59.88 -4.42
C GLY A 136 -38.69 -61.01 -4.20
N GLY A 137 -38.10 -61.30 -3.03
CA GLY A 137 -38.16 -60.74 -1.68
C GLY A 137 -37.65 -61.80 -0.66
N GLN A 138 -37.00 -61.40 0.45
CA GLN A 138 -36.30 -62.30 1.43
C GLN A 138 -35.00 -62.93 0.86
N GLY A 139 -34.01 -63.41 1.63
CA GLY A 139 -33.82 -63.38 3.09
C GLY A 139 -33.23 -64.70 3.62
N ALA A 140 -32.12 -64.59 4.37
CA ALA A 140 -31.53 -65.58 5.31
C ALA A 140 -30.63 -66.75 4.82
N SER A 141 -29.55 -66.91 5.60
CA SER A 141 -28.86 -68.15 6.07
C SER A 141 -28.29 -69.19 5.11
N ALA A 142 -27.00 -69.51 5.33
CA ALA A 142 -26.37 -70.76 4.92
C ALA A 142 -26.97 -71.97 5.70
N PRO A 143 -26.91 -73.17 5.10
CA PRO A 143 -25.97 -74.17 5.66
C PRO A 143 -25.24 -75.02 4.61
N GLN A 144 -24.10 -75.62 5.01
CA GLN A 144 -23.46 -76.75 4.31
C GLN A 144 -24.28 -78.04 4.54
N PRO A 145 -24.24 -79.03 3.63
CA PRO A 145 -23.17 -80.04 3.67
C PRO A 145 -22.62 -80.49 2.30
N ALA A 146 -21.61 -81.35 2.33
CA ALA A 146 -20.80 -81.79 1.19
C ALA A 146 -21.48 -82.80 0.24
N LEU A 147 -21.06 -82.81 -1.03
CA LEU A 147 -20.31 -83.91 -1.65
C LEU A 147 -19.83 -83.54 -3.08
N ALA A 148 -18.94 -84.36 -3.64
CA ALA A 148 -18.10 -83.98 -4.78
C ALA A 148 -18.79 -84.00 -6.16
N ALA A 149 -18.42 -83.06 -7.03
CA ALA A 149 -18.51 -83.17 -8.47
C ALA A 149 -17.28 -82.51 -9.12
N SER A 150 -16.61 -83.22 -10.03
CA SER A 150 -15.39 -82.77 -10.69
C SER A 150 -15.68 -81.84 -11.86
N PHE A 151 -15.23 -80.58 -11.78
CA PHE A 151 -15.19 -79.69 -12.95
C PHE A 151 -13.99 -80.04 -13.84
N PRO A 152 -14.16 -80.24 -15.16
CA PRO A 152 -13.07 -80.54 -16.06
C PRO A 152 -12.18 -79.30 -16.28
N ILE A 153 -10.87 -79.47 -16.03
CA ILE A 153 -9.85 -78.41 -16.10
C ILE A 153 -9.86 -77.67 -17.46
N SER A 154 -10.27 -78.34 -18.54
CA SER A 154 -10.40 -77.78 -19.88
C SER A 154 -11.39 -76.62 -20.00
N GLU A 155 -12.53 -76.66 -19.31
CA GLU A 155 -13.54 -75.58 -19.39
C GLU A 155 -13.10 -74.33 -18.65
N MET A 156 -12.45 -74.53 -17.49
CA MET A 156 -11.87 -73.44 -16.69
C MET A 156 -10.70 -72.77 -17.43
N SER A 157 -9.87 -73.53 -18.15
CA SER A 157 -8.84 -72.97 -19.03
C SER A 157 -9.41 -72.19 -20.22
N ALA A 158 -10.50 -72.66 -20.84
CA ALA A 158 -11.14 -71.97 -21.95
C ALA A 158 -11.77 -70.63 -21.52
N LEU A 159 -12.49 -70.62 -20.38
CA LEU A 159 -13.04 -69.39 -19.79
C LEU A 159 -11.94 -68.39 -19.40
N MET A 160 -10.83 -68.88 -18.83
CA MET A 160 -9.69 -68.03 -18.46
C MET A 160 -8.98 -67.44 -19.69
N ALA A 161 -8.88 -68.19 -20.80
CA ALA A 161 -8.33 -67.68 -22.06
C ALA A 161 -9.20 -66.57 -22.68
N VAL A 162 -10.53 -66.71 -22.66
CA VAL A 162 -11.46 -65.67 -23.12
C VAL A 162 -11.39 -64.42 -22.25
N ALA A 163 -11.33 -64.59 -20.92
CA ALA A 163 -11.18 -63.47 -19.98
C ALA A 163 -9.85 -62.71 -20.18
N ILE A 164 -8.75 -63.42 -20.42
CA ILE A 164 -7.44 -62.80 -20.70
C ILE A 164 -7.46 -62.05 -22.04
N ALA A 165 -8.13 -62.58 -23.07
CA ALA A 165 -8.30 -61.88 -24.35
C ALA A 165 -9.11 -60.59 -24.19
N GLN A 166 -10.27 -60.64 -23.52
CA GLN A 166 -11.11 -59.46 -23.27
C GLN A 166 -10.38 -58.40 -22.42
N ALA A 167 -9.63 -58.80 -21.39
CA ALA A 167 -8.84 -57.88 -20.59
C ALA A 167 -7.68 -57.22 -21.38
N ARG A 168 -7.13 -57.91 -22.39
CA ARG A 168 -6.10 -57.37 -23.27
C ARG A 168 -6.68 -56.36 -24.27
N ASP A 169 -7.86 -56.64 -24.81
CA ASP A 169 -8.54 -55.75 -25.75
C ASP A 169 -9.09 -54.49 -25.05
N SER A 170 -9.61 -54.61 -23.82
CA SER A 170 -10.01 -53.44 -23.02
C SER A 170 -8.82 -52.56 -22.67
N ALA A 171 -7.69 -53.15 -22.21
CA ALA A 171 -6.47 -52.41 -21.91
C ALA A 171 -5.87 -51.72 -23.16
N ALA A 172 -6.02 -52.32 -24.35
CA ALA A 172 -5.59 -51.71 -25.61
C ALA A 172 -6.48 -50.51 -25.99
N ALA A 173 -7.80 -50.60 -25.78
CA ALA A 173 -8.74 -49.52 -26.03
C ALA A 173 -8.52 -48.33 -25.07
N GLU A 174 -8.37 -48.59 -23.77
CA GLU A 174 -8.06 -47.57 -22.76
C GLU A 174 -6.73 -46.86 -23.06
N MET A 175 -5.70 -47.62 -23.46
CA MET A 175 -4.40 -47.06 -23.83
C MET A 175 -4.43 -46.29 -25.17
N SER A 176 -5.41 -46.53 -26.05
CA SER A 176 -5.66 -45.67 -27.22
C SER A 176 -6.32 -44.37 -26.80
N GLY A 177 -7.40 -44.43 -26.01
CA GLY A 177 -8.10 -43.24 -25.50
C GLY A 177 -7.16 -42.29 -24.77
N MET A 178 -6.30 -42.81 -23.88
CA MET A 178 -5.30 -42.01 -23.17
C MET A 178 -4.23 -41.39 -24.10
N ARG A 179 -3.87 -42.05 -25.22
CA ARG A 179 -2.96 -41.47 -26.22
C ARG A 179 -3.61 -40.36 -27.02
N ASP A 180 -4.89 -40.49 -27.34
CA ASP A 180 -5.63 -39.47 -28.08
C ASP A 180 -5.98 -38.27 -27.18
N GLU A 181 -6.25 -38.48 -25.89
CA GLU A 181 -6.29 -37.40 -24.89
C GLU A 181 -4.92 -36.71 -24.72
N MET A 182 -3.82 -37.46 -24.65
CA MET A 182 -2.48 -36.86 -24.63
C MET A 182 -2.14 -36.09 -25.91
N ARG A 183 -2.64 -36.52 -27.07
CA ARG A 183 -2.52 -35.76 -28.34
C ARG A 183 -3.41 -34.52 -28.34
N ALA A 184 -4.62 -34.58 -27.82
CA ALA A 184 -5.50 -33.41 -27.70
C ALA A 184 -4.93 -32.37 -26.73
N MET A 185 -4.43 -32.81 -25.57
CA MET A 185 -3.74 -31.95 -24.60
C MET A 185 -2.43 -31.39 -25.18
N ARG A 186 -1.64 -32.19 -25.89
CA ARG A 186 -0.44 -31.72 -26.59
C ARG A 186 -0.79 -30.71 -27.69
N GLY A 187 -1.81 -30.96 -28.50
CA GLY A 187 -2.28 -30.02 -29.52
C GLY A 187 -2.76 -28.70 -28.91
N LEU A 188 -3.52 -28.73 -27.82
CA LEU A 188 -3.92 -27.53 -27.08
C LEU A 188 -2.72 -26.80 -26.44
N MET A 189 -1.70 -27.52 -25.98
CA MET A 189 -0.45 -26.91 -25.49
C MET A 189 0.37 -26.31 -26.64
N GLU A 190 0.50 -27.02 -27.76
CA GLU A 190 1.20 -26.56 -28.98
C GLU A 190 0.48 -25.35 -29.59
N ASP A 191 -0.84 -25.28 -29.57
CA ASP A 191 -1.62 -24.14 -30.05
C ASP A 191 -1.55 -22.93 -29.08
N ARG A 192 -1.49 -23.18 -27.77
CA ARG A 192 -1.16 -22.15 -26.74
C ARG A 192 0.27 -21.62 -26.87
N LEU A 193 1.24 -22.48 -27.16
CA LEU A 193 2.64 -22.11 -27.40
C LEU A 193 2.81 -21.40 -28.74
N SER A 194 2.10 -21.83 -29.78
CA SER A 194 2.10 -21.23 -31.11
C SER A 194 1.44 -19.85 -31.10
N SER A 195 0.32 -19.67 -30.41
CA SER A 195 -0.30 -18.35 -30.24
C SER A 195 0.53 -17.39 -29.37
N ALA A 196 1.23 -17.90 -28.34
CA ALA A 196 2.17 -17.11 -27.54
C ALA A 196 3.45 -16.72 -28.31
N SER A 197 3.88 -17.51 -29.30
CA SER A 197 5.08 -17.26 -30.10
C SER A 197 4.81 -16.55 -31.44
N ALA A 198 3.62 -16.71 -32.03
CA ALA A 198 3.22 -16.01 -33.26
C ALA A 198 3.02 -14.50 -33.07
N GLY A 199 2.76 -14.05 -31.83
CA GLY A 199 2.81 -12.63 -31.46
C GLY A 199 4.24 -12.08 -31.29
N ALA A 200 5.26 -12.94 -31.26
CA ALA A 200 6.64 -12.59 -30.96
C ALA A 200 7.55 -12.66 -32.21
N ALA A 201 7.15 -12.00 -33.29
CA ALA A 201 8.04 -11.78 -34.44
C ALA A 201 9.20 -10.84 -34.01
N PRO A 202 10.49 -11.28 -33.95
CA PRO A 202 11.56 -10.62 -33.19
C PRO A 202 12.04 -9.23 -33.66
N GLY A 203 11.27 -8.52 -34.50
CA GLY A 203 11.59 -7.17 -34.96
C GLY A 203 10.38 -6.30 -35.29
N ARG A 204 9.14 -6.79 -35.16
CA ARG A 204 7.95 -6.03 -35.58
C ARG A 204 7.39 -5.11 -34.49
N ASP A 205 7.51 -5.52 -33.24
CA ASP A 205 7.07 -4.75 -32.05
C ASP A 205 8.24 -4.19 -31.20
N ALA A 206 9.49 -4.32 -31.67
CA ALA A 206 10.68 -3.79 -30.98
C ALA A 206 10.53 -2.36 -30.39
N PRO A 207 9.97 -1.34 -31.10
CA PRO A 207 9.74 -0.02 -30.50
C PRO A 207 8.68 -0.02 -29.39
N ARG A 208 7.67 -0.90 -29.44
CA ARG A 208 6.66 -1.05 -28.38
C ARG A 208 7.24 -1.74 -27.15
N THR A 209 8.04 -2.79 -27.36
CA THR A 209 8.75 -3.51 -26.28
C THR A 209 9.72 -2.59 -25.55
N ALA A 210 10.48 -1.76 -26.27
CA ALA A 210 11.36 -0.74 -25.68
C ALA A 210 10.57 0.26 -24.82
N VAL A 211 9.50 0.85 -25.35
CA VAL A 211 8.61 1.77 -24.59
C VAL A 211 8.01 1.10 -23.36
N LEU A 212 7.59 -0.16 -23.47
CA LEU A 212 7.03 -0.94 -22.35
C LEU A 212 8.08 -1.17 -21.25
N ARG A 213 9.33 -1.51 -21.61
CA ARG A 213 10.44 -1.65 -20.65
C ARG A 213 10.69 -0.33 -19.92
N GLU A 214 10.86 0.76 -20.66
CA GLU A 214 11.13 2.09 -20.12
C GLU A 214 10.05 2.56 -19.13
N LEU A 215 8.77 2.34 -19.47
CA LEU A 215 7.65 2.69 -18.59
C LEU A 215 7.61 1.82 -17.33
N LEU A 216 7.90 0.52 -17.43
CA LEU A 216 7.97 -0.37 -16.27
C LEU A 216 9.16 -0.03 -15.36
N ALA A 217 10.35 0.22 -15.92
CA ALA A 217 11.55 0.60 -15.19
C ALA A 217 11.38 1.93 -14.43
N ALA A 218 10.67 2.89 -15.03
CA ALA A 218 10.31 4.16 -14.37
C ALA A 218 9.23 4.00 -13.29
N GLY A 219 8.65 2.81 -13.07
CA GLY A 219 7.66 2.53 -12.03
C GLY A 219 6.20 2.77 -12.44
N PHE A 220 5.89 2.89 -13.73
CA PHE A 220 4.50 2.94 -14.20
C PHE A 220 3.88 1.52 -14.22
N SER A 221 2.56 1.44 -14.02
CA SER A 221 1.89 0.14 -13.94
C SER A 221 1.93 -0.58 -15.28
N ALA A 222 2.04 -1.91 -15.25
CA ALA A 222 1.93 -2.74 -16.46
C ALA A 222 0.59 -2.56 -17.20
N SER A 223 -0.44 -2.03 -16.56
CA SER A 223 -1.69 -1.58 -17.21
C SER A 223 -1.49 -0.34 -18.08
N LEU A 224 -0.94 0.74 -17.52
CA LEU A 224 -0.73 2.00 -18.24
C LEU A 224 0.36 1.83 -19.31
N ALA A 225 1.44 1.13 -18.98
CA ALA A 225 2.56 0.90 -19.89
C ALA A 225 2.13 0.16 -21.17
N ARG A 226 1.33 -0.91 -21.05
CA ARG A 226 0.73 -1.60 -22.21
C ARG A 226 -0.24 -0.72 -22.99
N PHE A 227 -1.13 0.01 -22.30
CA PHE A 227 -2.06 0.92 -22.99
C PHE A 227 -1.31 1.96 -23.84
N LEU A 228 -0.22 2.54 -23.31
CA LEU A 228 0.59 3.51 -24.04
C LEU A 228 1.41 2.87 -25.19
N SER A 229 1.98 1.67 -25.00
CA SER A 229 2.70 0.96 -26.07
C SER A 229 1.77 0.53 -27.21
N ASP A 230 0.57 0.08 -26.90
CA ASP A 230 -0.42 -0.38 -27.89
C ASP A 230 -0.97 0.79 -28.72
N LYS A 231 -1.05 1.98 -28.12
CA LYS A 231 -1.48 3.22 -28.79
C LYS A 231 -0.37 3.96 -29.55
N LEU A 232 0.89 3.50 -29.45
CA LEU A 232 2.01 4.09 -30.18
C LEU A 232 1.76 4.06 -31.70
N PRO A 233 1.76 5.21 -32.41
CA PRO A 233 1.47 5.26 -33.84
C PRO A 233 2.53 4.53 -34.69
N GLU A 234 2.07 3.83 -35.73
CA GLU A 234 2.96 3.21 -36.71
C GLU A 234 3.90 4.26 -37.34
N GLY A 235 5.17 3.89 -37.50
CA GLY A 235 6.21 4.80 -38.01
C GLY A 235 6.86 5.73 -36.97
N LYS A 236 6.33 5.84 -35.74
CA LYS A 236 7.00 6.56 -34.65
C LYS A 236 7.89 5.64 -33.82
N THR A 237 9.15 5.52 -34.22
CA THR A 237 10.16 4.69 -33.53
C THR A 237 11.19 5.55 -32.79
N GLY A 238 11.95 4.92 -31.89
CA GLY A 238 13.02 5.59 -31.12
C GLY A 238 12.55 6.84 -30.38
N GLU A 239 13.35 7.90 -30.45
CA GLU A 239 13.10 9.20 -29.82
C GLU A 239 11.75 9.82 -30.23
N ALA A 240 11.33 9.70 -31.50
CA ALA A 240 10.06 10.25 -31.96
C ALA A 240 8.84 9.50 -31.39
N GLY A 241 8.99 8.20 -31.11
CA GLY A 241 8.01 7.42 -30.36
C GLY A 241 8.00 7.81 -28.88
N TRP A 242 9.18 7.95 -28.28
CA TRP A 242 9.34 8.32 -26.88
C TRP A 242 8.77 9.71 -26.55
N GLN A 243 9.06 10.70 -27.38
CA GLN A 243 8.53 12.06 -27.22
C GLN A 243 7.01 12.10 -27.39
N TRP A 244 6.43 11.21 -28.20
CA TRP A 244 4.98 11.05 -28.28
C TRP A 244 4.40 10.46 -26.99
N ILE A 245 5.03 9.43 -26.40
CA ILE A 245 4.62 8.85 -25.11
C ILE A 245 4.63 9.92 -24.01
N LYS A 246 5.75 10.65 -23.84
CA LYS A 246 5.87 11.78 -22.90
C LYS A 246 4.77 12.83 -23.11
N THR A 247 4.51 13.22 -24.37
CA THR A 247 3.46 14.18 -24.72
C THR A 247 2.06 13.68 -24.35
N VAL A 248 1.76 12.39 -24.57
CA VAL A 248 0.47 11.79 -24.20
C VAL A 248 0.31 11.76 -22.69
N MET A 249 1.34 11.37 -21.94
CA MET A 249 1.30 11.32 -20.48
C MET A 249 1.11 12.72 -19.87
N ALA A 250 1.90 13.71 -20.32
CA ALA A 250 1.80 15.09 -19.86
C ALA A 250 0.42 15.71 -20.15
N ARG A 251 -0.22 15.37 -21.28
CA ARG A 251 -1.59 15.80 -21.60
C ARG A 251 -2.68 15.14 -20.75
N ASN A 252 -2.43 13.94 -20.24
CA ASN A 252 -3.38 13.21 -19.38
C ASN A 252 -3.13 13.42 -17.88
N LEU A 253 -2.06 14.12 -17.52
CA LEU A 253 -1.78 14.56 -16.16
C LEU A 253 -2.49 15.89 -15.90
N ALA A 254 -3.70 15.81 -15.34
CA ALA A 254 -4.51 16.98 -15.02
C ALA A 254 -3.84 17.79 -13.88
N CYS A 255 -3.44 19.02 -14.18
CA CYS A 255 -2.77 19.92 -13.25
C CYS A 255 -3.53 21.24 -13.11
N MET A 256 -3.44 21.84 -11.92
CA MET A 256 -3.90 23.21 -11.68
C MET A 256 -3.11 24.19 -12.58
N PRO A 257 -3.76 25.12 -13.30
CA PRO A 257 -3.08 26.00 -14.25
C PRO A 257 -2.27 27.11 -13.57
N ASP A 258 -2.76 27.63 -12.44
CA ASP A 258 -2.16 28.74 -11.69
C ASP A 258 -2.55 28.68 -10.21
N GLU A 259 -1.88 29.46 -9.38
CA GLU A 259 -2.17 29.50 -7.94
C GLU A 259 -3.48 30.24 -7.60
N ASP A 260 -4.04 31.00 -8.54
CA ASP A 260 -5.26 31.79 -8.37
C ASP A 260 -6.50 30.89 -8.33
N ALA A 261 -6.49 29.78 -9.06
CA ALA A 261 -7.54 28.76 -9.05
C ALA A 261 -7.88 28.23 -7.64
N LEU A 262 -6.89 28.17 -6.72
CA LEU A 262 -7.13 27.86 -5.29
C LEU A 262 -7.04 29.09 -4.40
N LEU A 263 -5.95 29.84 -4.46
CA LEU A 263 -5.74 30.96 -3.52
C LEU A 263 -6.62 32.15 -3.85
N GLY A 264 -6.89 32.44 -5.11
CA GLY A 264 -7.75 33.54 -5.53
C GLY A 264 -9.23 33.26 -5.20
N GLY A 265 -9.70 32.04 -5.47
CA GLY A 265 -11.07 31.61 -5.17
C GLY A 265 -11.38 31.42 -3.68
N GLY A 266 -10.37 31.09 -2.85
CA GLY A 266 -10.57 30.87 -1.41
C GLY A 266 -11.45 29.65 -1.10
N GLY A 267 -12.10 29.64 0.07
CA GLY A 267 -13.03 28.61 0.53
C GLY A 267 -12.46 27.64 1.58
N VAL A 268 -13.12 26.50 1.80
CA VAL A 268 -12.72 25.51 2.82
C VAL A 268 -12.04 24.31 2.15
N PHE A 269 -10.83 23.99 2.60
CA PHE A 269 -10.06 22.84 2.12
C PHE A 269 -9.65 21.92 3.28
N ALA A 270 -9.72 20.62 3.07
CA ALA A 270 -9.23 19.62 4.03
C ALA A 270 -8.11 18.77 3.41
N LEU A 271 -6.95 18.73 4.06
CA LEU A 271 -5.86 17.85 3.68
C LEU A 271 -6.15 16.47 4.27
N VAL A 272 -6.27 15.45 3.43
CA VAL A 272 -6.65 14.08 3.83
C VAL A 272 -5.65 13.04 3.33
N GLY A 273 -5.62 11.86 3.94
CA GLY A 273 -4.73 10.75 3.56
C GLY A 273 -4.03 10.07 4.75
N PRO A 274 -3.18 9.06 4.48
CA PRO A 274 -2.55 8.20 5.48
C PRO A 274 -1.72 8.90 6.58
N THR A 275 -1.36 8.15 7.63
CA THR A 275 -0.33 8.58 8.58
C THR A 275 1.00 8.83 7.87
N GLY A 276 1.80 9.79 8.36
CA GLY A 276 3.13 10.08 7.79
C GLY A 276 3.19 10.74 6.41
N VAL A 277 2.08 10.83 5.67
CA VAL A 277 2.02 11.37 4.28
C VAL A 277 2.34 12.87 4.13
N GLY A 278 2.58 13.59 5.23
CA GLY A 278 2.95 15.01 5.21
C GLY A 278 1.78 16.02 5.19
N LYS A 279 0.56 15.62 5.61
CA LYS A 279 -0.61 16.53 5.72
C LYS A 279 -0.28 17.81 6.47
N THR A 280 0.11 17.73 7.74
CA THR A 280 0.36 18.88 8.63
C THR A 280 1.40 19.85 8.05
N THR A 281 2.50 19.34 7.50
CA THR A 281 3.51 20.16 6.82
C THR A 281 2.94 20.81 5.55
N THR A 282 2.16 20.08 4.75
CA THR A 282 1.49 20.61 3.54
C THR A 282 0.46 21.69 3.90
N THR A 283 -0.33 21.48 4.94
CA THR A 283 -1.25 22.47 5.50
C THR A 283 -0.50 23.74 5.89
N ALA A 284 0.65 23.63 6.55
CA ALA A 284 1.48 24.78 6.92
C ALA A 284 2.09 25.51 5.70
N LYS A 285 2.56 24.78 4.67
CA LYS A 285 3.05 25.37 3.41
C LYS A 285 1.95 26.14 2.65
N LEU A 286 0.76 25.54 2.54
CA LEU A 286 -0.42 26.20 1.98
C LEU A 286 -0.81 27.44 2.79
N ALA A 287 -0.86 27.33 4.12
CA ALA A 287 -1.18 28.45 5.00
C ALA A 287 -0.21 29.61 4.82
N ALA A 288 1.11 29.33 4.77
CA ALA A 288 2.13 30.34 4.53
C ALA A 288 1.94 31.05 3.18
N ARG A 289 1.68 30.32 2.09
CA ARG A 289 1.33 30.90 0.78
C ARG A 289 0.06 31.76 0.84
N CYS A 290 -0.97 31.31 1.55
CA CYS A 290 -2.20 32.08 1.77
C CYS A 290 -1.94 33.39 2.53
N VAL A 291 -1.14 33.35 3.60
CA VAL A 291 -0.80 34.51 4.44
C VAL A 291 0.04 35.52 3.66
N MET A 292 1.02 35.06 2.87
CA MET A 292 1.84 35.93 2.02
C MET A 292 1.02 36.67 0.96
N ARG A 293 -0.09 36.08 0.51
CA ARG A 293 -0.95 36.64 -0.54
C ARG A 293 -2.08 37.53 -0.01
N HIS A 294 -2.73 37.12 1.08
CA HIS A 294 -3.99 37.71 1.56
C HIS A 294 -3.93 38.32 2.96
N GLY A 295 -2.83 38.11 3.70
CA GLY A 295 -2.72 38.48 5.11
C GLY A 295 -3.27 37.41 6.06
N ALA A 296 -2.73 37.40 7.29
CA ALA A 296 -3.09 36.41 8.31
C ALA A 296 -4.54 36.55 8.83
N ASP A 297 -5.14 37.74 8.73
CA ASP A 297 -6.54 37.96 9.08
C ASP A 297 -7.51 37.22 8.15
N LYS A 298 -7.11 36.93 6.91
CA LYS A 298 -7.91 36.21 5.90
C LYS A 298 -7.80 34.69 5.97
N VAL A 299 -6.83 34.15 6.71
CA VAL A 299 -6.61 32.71 6.85
C VAL A 299 -7.15 32.22 8.18
N ALA A 300 -7.63 30.98 8.24
CA ALA A 300 -7.82 30.24 9.47
C ALA A 300 -7.35 28.78 9.32
N LEU A 301 -6.90 28.22 10.44
CA LEU A 301 -6.44 26.85 10.53
C LEU A 301 -7.34 26.06 11.49
N ILE A 302 -7.73 24.86 11.07
CA ILE A 302 -8.42 23.88 11.90
C ILE A 302 -7.56 22.62 11.95
N THR A 303 -7.52 21.92 13.08
CA THR A 303 -6.98 20.57 13.18
C THR A 303 -8.01 19.63 13.80
N THR A 304 -8.12 18.42 13.23
CA THR A 304 -8.88 17.31 13.84
C THR A 304 -7.97 16.29 14.54
N ASP A 305 -6.64 16.48 14.53
CA ASP A 305 -5.67 15.62 15.22
C ASP A 305 -5.50 16.03 16.70
N ALA A 306 -6.65 16.11 17.40
CA ALA A 306 -6.72 16.50 18.81
C ALA A 306 -6.20 15.41 19.77
N TYR A 307 -6.10 14.15 19.31
CA TYR A 307 -5.84 12.98 20.15
C TYR A 307 -4.38 12.50 20.11
N ARG A 308 -3.61 12.75 19.04
CA ARG A 308 -2.20 12.32 18.99
C ARG A 308 -1.33 13.28 19.80
N ILE A 309 -0.56 12.72 20.73
CA ILE A 309 0.46 13.46 21.50
C ILE A 309 1.42 14.12 20.50
N GLY A 310 1.53 15.45 20.55
CA GLY A 310 2.36 16.26 19.65
C GLY A 310 1.77 16.55 18.26
N GLY A 311 0.68 15.88 17.83
CA GLY A 311 0.12 16.02 16.47
C GLY A 311 -0.36 17.45 16.16
N HIS A 312 -1.26 17.97 16.99
CA HIS A 312 -1.76 19.35 16.87
C HIS A 312 -0.71 20.43 17.24
N GLU A 313 0.35 20.08 17.97
CA GLU A 313 1.34 21.05 18.44
C GLU A 313 2.18 21.61 17.29
N GLN A 314 2.55 20.76 16.32
CA GLN A 314 3.28 21.20 15.13
C GLN A 314 2.51 22.26 14.35
N LEU A 315 1.21 22.04 14.07
CA LEU A 315 0.38 23.02 13.38
C LEU A 315 0.21 24.30 14.20
N ARG A 316 0.04 24.19 15.52
CA ARG A 316 -0.05 25.34 16.44
C ARG A 316 1.22 26.20 16.45
N ILE A 317 2.40 25.58 16.33
CA ILE A 317 3.68 26.30 16.19
C ILE A 317 3.70 27.06 14.86
N TYR A 318 3.35 26.42 13.74
CA TYR A 318 3.26 27.11 12.44
C TYR A 318 2.24 28.26 12.47
N GLY A 319 1.04 28.05 13.03
CA GLY A 319 0.03 29.10 13.19
C GLY A 319 0.56 30.30 13.99
N LYS A 320 1.28 30.06 15.10
CA LYS A 320 1.92 31.12 15.89
C LYS A 320 2.98 31.89 15.09
N ILE A 321 3.79 31.21 14.27
CA ILE A 321 4.80 31.82 13.40
C ILE A 321 4.13 32.68 12.31
N LEU A 322 3.02 32.19 11.72
CA LEU A 322 2.29 32.85 10.63
C LEU A 322 1.28 33.91 11.11
N GLY A 323 1.06 34.07 12.41
CA GLY A 323 0.04 34.95 12.98
C GLY A 323 -1.40 34.44 12.78
N VAL A 324 -1.59 33.16 12.48
CA VAL A 324 -2.89 32.53 12.20
C VAL A 324 -3.35 31.66 13.38
N MET A 325 -4.57 31.89 13.85
CA MET A 325 -5.18 31.07 14.89
C MET A 325 -5.47 29.65 14.40
N VAL A 326 -5.08 28.67 15.21
CA VAL A 326 -5.36 27.24 15.00
C VAL A 326 -6.44 26.79 15.96
N HIS A 327 -7.55 26.30 15.42
CA HIS A 327 -8.69 25.80 16.18
C HIS A 327 -8.64 24.27 16.21
N SER A 328 -8.78 23.68 17.40
CA SER A 328 -8.89 22.23 17.57
C SER A 328 -10.35 21.81 17.59
N VAL A 329 -10.68 20.77 16.84
CA VAL A 329 -12.04 20.29 16.60
C VAL A 329 -12.06 18.78 16.82
N LYS A 330 -13.06 18.24 17.53
CA LYS A 330 -13.13 16.81 17.84
C LYS A 330 -14.13 16.04 16.99
N ASP A 331 -15.27 16.66 16.68
CA ASP A 331 -16.39 16.04 15.97
C ASP A 331 -17.03 16.97 14.92
N GLU A 332 -18.07 16.46 14.25
CA GLU A 332 -18.83 17.19 13.23
C GLU A 332 -19.52 18.45 13.77
N ALA A 333 -19.98 18.44 15.03
CA ALA A 333 -20.67 19.57 15.64
C ALA A 333 -19.68 20.70 15.96
N ASP A 334 -18.54 20.36 16.55
CA ASP A 334 -17.39 21.27 16.72
C ASP A 334 -16.96 21.87 15.38
N LEU A 335 -16.81 21.04 14.33
CA LEU A 335 -16.39 21.50 13.00
C LEU A 335 -17.39 22.48 12.40
N ARG A 336 -18.68 22.17 12.51
CA ARG A 336 -19.79 23.00 12.04
C ARG A 336 -19.83 24.36 12.75
N ILE A 337 -19.52 24.41 14.05
CA ILE A 337 -19.43 25.66 14.81
C ILE A 337 -18.21 26.47 14.35
N ALA A 338 -17.02 25.86 14.33
CA ALA A 338 -15.79 26.51 13.90
C ALA A 338 -15.91 27.12 12.48
N LEU A 339 -16.46 26.36 11.52
CA LEU A 339 -16.67 26.83 10.15
C LEU A 339 -17.74 27.94 10.04
N ARG A 340 -18.69 28.03 10.98
CA ARG A 340 -19.65 29.15 11.03
C ARG A 340 -19.00 30.43 11.53
N GLU A 341 -18.14 30.34 12.54
CA GLU A 341 -17.37 31.49 13.05
C GLU A 341 -16.37 32.02 12.01
N MET A 342 -15.81 31.12 11.19
CA MET A 342 -14.79 31.45 10.18
C MET A 342 -15.38 31.87 8.81
N ARG A 343 -16.70 32.09 8.68
CA ARG A 343 -17.35 32.46 7.40
C ARG A 343 -16.79 33.72 6.73
N ASN A 344 -16.19 34.62 7.49
CA ASN A 344 -15.58 35.87 6.98
C ASN A 344 -14.10 35.71 6.60
N LYS A 345 -13.53 34.50 6.72
CA LYS A 345 -12.19 34.16 6.26
C LYS A 345 -12.23 33.90 4.76
N HIS A 346 -11.17 34.32 4.07
CA HIS A 346 -11.01 34.02 2.65
C HIS A 346 -10.75 32.53 2.43
N ILE A 347 -9.92 31.93 3.28
CA ILE A 347 -9.58 30.51 3.20
C ILE A 347 -9.47 29.87 4.58
N VAL A 348 -10.02 28.66 4.70
CA VAL A 348 -9.92 27.83 5.90
C VAL A 348 -9.26 26.51 5.50
N LEU A 349 -8.14 26.17 6.14
CA LEU A 349 -7.42 24.92 5.89
C LEU A 349 -7.60 23.99 7.10
N ILE A 350 -8.08 22.78 6.85
CA ILE A 350 -8.32 21.73 7.85
C ILE A 350 -7.23 20.68 7.72
N ASP A 351 -6.41 20.53 8.76
CA ASP A 351 -5.46 19.43 8.91
C ASP A 351 -6.15 18.24 9.56
N THR A 352 -6.30 17.12 8.85
CA THR A 352 -6.96 15.95 9.44
C THR A 352 -5.99 15.00 10.13
N VAL A 353 -6.49 14.26 11.12
CA VAL A 353 -5.78 13.09 11.67
C VAL A 353 -5.42 12.11 10.54
N GLY A 354 -4.21 11.56 10.58
CA GLY A 354 -3.80 10.51 9.65
C GLY A 354 -4.44 9.18 9.99
N VAL A 355 -5.08 8.56 9.01
CA VAL A 355 -5.81 7.30 9.17
C VAL A 355 -5.33 6.31 8.10
N SER A 356 -5.09 5.06 8.48
CA SER A 356 -4.73 4.00 7.53
C SER A 356 -5.87 3.78 6.53
N GLN A 357 -5.55 3.57 5.25
CA GLN A 357 -6.56 3.38 4.19
C GLN A 357 -7.45 2.13 4.38
N ARG A 358 -7.11 1.24 5.31
CA ARG A 358 -7.88 0.04 5.70
C ARG A 358 -8.73 0.23 6.94
N ASP A 359 -8.63 1.38 7.61
CA ASP A 359 -9.34 1.67 8.84
C ASP A 359 -10.76 2.19 8.56
N GLN A 360 -11.71 1.82 9.40
CA GLN A 360 -13.10 2.29 9.32
C GLN A 360 -13.19 3.81 9.57
N MET A 361 -12.24 4.36 10.35
CA MET A 361 -12.12 5.80 10.62
C MET A 361 -11.93 6.66 9.35
N VAL A 362 -11.56 6.09 8.20
CA VAL A 362 -11.52 6.84 6.92
C VAL A 362 -12.93 7.28 6.52
N GLY A 363 -13.92 6.37 6.65
CA GLY A 363 -15.31 6.67 6.35
C GLY A 363 -15.89 7.72 7.31
N GLU A 364 -15.57 7.62 8.60
CA GLU A 364 -15.95 8.59 9.63
C GLU A 364 -15.36 9.98 9.34
N GLN A 365 -14.08 10.05 8.96
CA GLN A 365 -13.42 11.30 8.58
C GLN A 365 -14.08 11.94 7.34
N VAL A 366 -14.38 11.16 6.31
CA VAL A 366 -15.07 11.67 5.11
C VAL A 366 -16.48 12.14 5.46
N ALA A 367 -17.21 11.39 6.29
CA ALA A 367 -18.54 11.75 6.76
C ALA A 367 -18.54 13.07 7.56
N MET A 368 -17.66 13.21 8.55
CA MET A 368 -17.50 14.42 9.37
C MET A 368 -17.26 15.67 8.52
N LEU A 369 -16.37 15.58 7.52
CA LEU A 369 -16.07 16.70 6.62
C LEU A 369 -17.27 17.04 5.73
N SER A 370 -17.90 16.03 5.11
CA SER A 370 -19.05 16.22 4.22
C SER A 370 -20.32 16.72 4.94
N GLN A 371 -20.52 16.35 6.21
CA GLN A 371 -21.71 16.72 6.98
C GLN A 371 -21.53 18.01 7.79
N SER A 372 -20.31 18.58 7.82
CA SER A 372 -19.99 19.86 8.49
C SER A 372 -20.92 21.04 8.14
N GLY A 373 -21.58 21.01 6.98
CA GLY A 373 -22.49 22.07 6.51
C GLY A 373 -21.78 23.22 5.79
N ALA A 374 -20.54 22.99 5.36
CA ALA A 374 -19.82 23.83 4.39
C ALA A 374 -19.38 22.97 3.19
N ASP A 375 -19.09 23.61 2.06
CA ASP A 375 -18.48 22.93 0.91
C ASP A 375 -16.97 22.70 1.17
N VAL A 376 -16.65 21.54 1.77
CA VAL A 376 -15.29 21.15 2.13
C VAL A 376 -14.64 20.39 0.99
N ARG A 377 -13.72 21.05 0.27
CA ARG A 377 -12.92 20.43 -0.79
C ARG A 377 -11.73 19.66 -0.21
N ARG A 378 -11.74 18.34 -0.36
CA ARG A 378 -10.71 17.44 0.15
C ARG A 378 -9.56 17.33 -0.86
N LEU A 379 -8.34 17.54 -0.39
CA LEU A 379 -7.11 17.35 -1.17
C LEU A 379 -6.36 16.15 -0.59
N LEU A 380 -6.24 15.09 -1.40
CA LEU A 380 -5.59 13.84 -0.99
C LEU A 380 -4.08 13.95 -1.10
N CYS A 381 -3.38 13.93 0.03
CA CYS A 381 -1.92 13.81 0.04
C CYS A 381 -1.52 12.40 -0.38
N LEU A 382 -0.62 12.28 -1.36
CA LEU A 382 -0.08 11.02 -1.89
C LEU A 382 1.43 10.98 -1.71
N ASN A 383 1.93 10.01 -0.96
CA ASN A 383 3.38 9.84 -0.73
C ASN A 383 4.06 9.29 -1.98
N ALA A 384 4.97 10.04 -2.58
CA ALA A 384 5.72 9.64 -3.77
C ALA A 384 6.58 8.38 -3.56
N THR A 385 7.00 8.07 -2.32
CA THR A 385 7.81 6.88 -2.01
C THR A 385 7.00 5.57 -1.92
N SER A 386 5.67 5.62 -2.09
CA SER A 386 4.79 4.45 -1.93
C SER A 386 4.58 3.66 -3.23
N THR A 387 4.34 2.35 -3.12
CA THR A 387 4.08 1.50 -4.28
C THR A 387 2.74 1.81 -4.95
N ASN A 388 2.62 1.42 -6.22
CA ASN A 388 1.40 1.56 -7.02
C ASN A 388 0.15 0.99 -6.33
N GLU A 389 0.26 -0.20 -5.73
CA GLU A 389 -0.85 -0.91 -5.08
C GLU A 389 -1.33 -0.15 -3.84
N THR A 390 -0.39 0.32 -3.03
CA THR A 390 -0.67 1.10 -1.81
C THR A 390 -1.35 2.41 -2.18
N LEU A 391 -0.82 3.13 -3.17
CA LEU A 391 -1.40 4.40 -3.64
C LEU A 391 -2.80 4.19 -4.25
N ALA A 392 -3.00 3.14 -5.05
CA ALA A 392 -4.30 2.81 -5.61
C ALA A 392 -5.33 2.38 -4.54
N GLU A 393 -4.89 1.79 -3.42
CA GLU A 393 -5.74 1.50 -2.26
C GLU A 393 -6.12 2.80 -1.53
N VAL A 394 -5.16 3.70 -1.29
CA VAL A 394 -5.37 5.02 -0.69
C VAL A 394 -6.38 5.85 -1.50
N VAL A 395 -6.22 5.93 -2.83
CA VAL A 395 -7.17 6.67 -3.68
C VAL A 395 -8.58 6.07 -3.58
N ARG A 396 -8.72 4.74 -3.59
CA ARG A 396 -10.02 4.08 -3.44
C ARG A 396 -10.68 4.33 -2.08
N ALA A 397 -9.90 4.32 -0.99
CA ALA A 397 -10.42 4.57 0.35
C ALA A 397 -10.91 6.02 0.57
N TYR A 398 -10.24 7.00 -0.08
CA TYR A 398 -10.56 8.43 0.05
C TYR A 398 -11.42 8.99 -1.11
N GLN A 399 -11.82 8.16 -2.08
CA GLN A 399 -12.74 8.54 -3.16
C GLN A 399 -14.15 8.88 -2.63
N GLY A 400 -14.96 9.55 -3.47
CA GLY A 400 -16.32 9.96 -3.14
C GLY A 400 -16.49 11.48 -2.97
N SER A 401 -17.57 11.90 -2.32
CA SER A 401 -18.01 13.30 -2.24
C SER A 401 -16.91 14.26 -1.76
N GLY A 402 -16.79 15.42 -2.41
CA GLY A 402 -15.85 16.48 -2.04
C GLY A 402 -14.38 16.22 -2.33
N LEU A 403 -13.97 15.09 -2.93
CA LEU A 403 -12.57 14.91 -3.37
C LEU A 403 -12.28 15.84 -4.56
N ALA A 404 -11.54 16.92 -4.31
CA ALA A 404 -11.26 17.96 -5.31
C ALA A 404 -9.98 17.71 -6.11
N GLY A 405 -9.05 16.92 -5.57
CA GLY A 405 -7.77 16.62 -6.20
C GLY A 405 -6.77 15.98 -5.25
N ALA A 406 -5.50 15.98 -5.66
CA ALA A 406 -4.38 15.41 -4.93
C ALA A 406 -3.22 16.40 -4.78
N ILE A 407 -2.35 16.14 -3.81
CA ILE A 407 -1.03 16.77 -3.64
C ILE A 407 -0.01 15.64 -3.52
N MET A 408 1.00 15.62 -4.39
CA MET A 408 2.11 14.67 -4.26
C MET A 408 3.10 15.18 -3.22
N THR A 409 3.48 14.35 -2.27
CA THR A 409 4.39 14.69 -1.17
C THR A 409 5.63 13.80 -1.16
N LYS A 410 6.70 14.27 -0.51
CA LYS A 410 7.96 13.53 -0.34
C LYS A 410 8.64 13.17 -1.67
N LEU A 411 8.57 14.04 -2.68
CA LEU A 411 9.31 13.84 -3.94
C LEU A 411 10.83 13.80 -3.70
N ASP A 412 11.30 14.56 -2.71
CA ASP A 412 12.69 14.63 -2.24
C ASP A 412 13.20 13.33 -1.59
N GLU A 413 12.30 12.42 -1.23
CA GLU A 413 12.61 11.11 -0.65
C GLU A 413 12.41 9.96 -1.67
N ALA A 414 11.96 10.25 -2.91
CA ALA A 414 11.48 9.26 -3.85
C ALA A 414 12.54 8.82 -4.87
N ALA A 415 12.97 7.56 -4.80
CA ALA A 415 13.83 6.94 -5.81
C ALA A 415 13.15 6.80 -7.20
N SER A 416 11.81 6.73 -7.23
CA SER A 416 11.00 6.83 -8.45
C SER A 416 9.68 7.53 -8.15
N VAL A 417 9.25 8.41 -9.05
CA VAL A 417 7.94 9.08 -9.00
C VAL A 417 6.89 8.47 -9.94
N GLY A 418 7.25 7.48 -10.77
CA GLY A 418 6.33 6.88 -11.74
C GLY A 418 5.15 6.16 -11.08
N ASN A 419 5.36 5.56 -9.90
CA ASN A 419 4.30 4.91 -9.11
C ASN A 419 3.13 5.86 -8.81
N VAL A 420 3.43 7.09 -8.39
CA VAL A 420 2.41 8.08 -8.00
C VAL A 420 1.84 8.79 -9.21
N LEU A 421 2.65 9.10 -10.23
CA LEU A 421 2.17 9.67 -11.49
C LEU A 421 1.20 8.72 -12.22
N ASP A 422 1.51 7.42 -12.26
CA ASP A 422 0.63 6.38 -12.80
C ASP A 422 -0.76 6.37 -12.13
N VAL A 423 -0.81 6.48 -10.80
CA VAL A 423 -2.06 6.51 -10.03
C VAL A 423 -2.82 7.82 -10.27
N VAL A 424 -2.14 8.97 -10.28
CA VAL A 424 -2.76 10.28 -10.58
C VAL A 424 -3.39 10.28 -11.98
N ILE A 425 -2.67 9.77 -12.99
CA ILE A 425 -3.14 9.67 -14.38
C ILE A 425 -4.33 8.69 -14.48
N ARG A 426 -4.19 7.45 -14.00
CA ARG A 426 -5.26 6.43 -14.12
C ARG A 426 -6.54 6.79 -13.37
N HIS A 427 -6.42 7.45 -12.22
CA HIS A 427 -7.57 7.91 -11.44
C HIS A 427 -8.05 9.32 -11.81
N LYS A 428 -7.44 9.95 -12.84
CA LYS A 428 -7.76 11.31 -13.32
C LYS A 428 -7.82 12.36 -12.21
N LEU A 429 -6.90 12.26 -11.23
CA LEU A 429 -6.86 13.19 -10.11
C LEU A 429 -6.27 14.52 -10.58
N MET A 430 -6.98 15.61 -10.31
CA MET A 430 -6.42 16.96 -10.48
C MET A 430 -5.27 17.13 -9.48
N LEU A 431 -4.06 17.37 -9.97
CA LEU A 431 -2.87 17.62 -9.16
C LEU A 431 -2.79 19.12 -8.84
N TYR A 432 -2.87 19.44 -7.54
CA TYR A 432 -2.89 20.82 -7.05
C TYR A 432 -1.48 21.35 -6.81
N TYR A 433 -0.66 20.55 -6.13
CA TYR A 433 0.73 20.87 -5.79
C TYR A 433 1.60 19.61 -5.76
N ILE A 434 2.91 19.85 -5.82
CA ILE A 434 3.95 18.89 -5.43
C ILE A 434 4.74 19.44 -4.25
N SER A 435 5.18 18.58 -3.33
CA SER A 435 6.03 18.93 -2.19
C SER A 435 7.34 18.16 -2.25
N ASN A 436 8.44 18.90 -2.40
CA ASN A 436 9.79 18.40 -2.64
C ASN A 436 10.77 19.03 -1.62
N GLY A 437 10.67 18.59 -0.36
CA GLY A 437 11.44 19.10 0.77
C GLY A 437 10.60 19.45 1.99
N GLN A 438 11.24 20.00 3.02
CA GLN A 438 10.64 20.29 4.34
C GLN A 438 10.43 21.79 4.64
N ARG A 439 10.96 22.70 3.80
CA ARG A 439 10.88 24.16 4.02
C ARG A 439 9.47 24.69 3.79
N VAL A 440 9.15 25.77 4.52
CA VAL A 440 7.81 26.37 4.55
C VAL A 440 7.93 27.85 4.25
N PRO A 441 7.38 28.36 3.12
CA PRO A 441 6.54 27.69 2.12
C PRO A 441 7.27 27.07 0.91
N GLU A 442 8.60 27.22 0.81
CA GLU A 442 9.32 27.16 -0.47
C GLU A 442 9.26 25.80 -1.17
N ASP A 443 9.22 24.72 -0.40
CA ASP A 443 9.23 23.35 -0.91
C ASP A 443 7.81 22.83 -1.23
N LEU A 444 6.85 23.71 -1.52
CA LEU A 444 5.57 23.40 -2.16
C LEU A 444 5.52 24.15 -3.50
N GLN A 445 5.21 23.46 -4.59
CA GLN A 445 5.31 24.01 -5.95
C GLN A 445 4.08 23.62 -6.79
N LEU A 446 3.73 24.45 -7.76
CA LEU A 446 2.74 24.08 -8.78
C LEU A 446 3.32 22.98 -9.68
N PRO A 447 2.52 21.98 -10.09
CA PRO A 447 2.97 20.90 -10.94
C PRO A 447 3.10 21.34 -12.41
N ASP A 448 4.30 21.24 -12.99
CA ASP A 448 4.48 21.25 -14.45
C ASP A 448 4.34 19.81 -14.98
N PRO A 449 3.32 19.50 -15.81
CA PRO A 449 3.12 18.16 -16.35
C PRO A 449 4.29 17.66 -17.21
N ALA A 450 4.94 18.53 -17.98
CA ALA A 450 6.04 18.12 -18.85
C ALA A 450 7.29 17.84 -18.02
N ALA A 451 7.62 18.73 -17.07
CA ALA A 451 8.77 18.53 -16.18
C ALA A 451 8.60 17.31 -15.26
N LEU A 452 7.40 17.03 -14.74
CA LEU A 452 7.13 15.84 -13.91
C LEU A 452 7.28 14.53 -14.69
N ILE A 453 6.80 14.49 -15.94
CA ILE A 453 6.96 13.31 -16.80
C ILE A 453 8.41 13.15 -17.24
N GLU A 454 9.15 14.23 -17.54
CA GLU A 454 10.59 14.15 -17.82
C GLU A 454 11.38 13.63 -16.61
N HIS A 455 11.10 14.18 -15.43
CA HIS A 455 11.74 13.79 -14.17
C HIS A 455 11.54 12.30 -13.84
N ALA A 456 10.35 11.76 -14.12
CA ALA A 456 10.06 10.33 -13.92
C ALA A 456 11.00 9.39 -14.71
N PHE A 457 11.59 9.86 -15.81
CA PHE A 457 12.52 9.10 -16.65
C PHE A 457 13.99 9.49 -16.48
N SER A 458 14.28 10.59 -15.77
CA SER A 458 15.63 11.11 -15.54
C SER A 458 16.26 10.64 -14.22
N LEU A 459 15.50 9.98 -13.35
CA LEU A 459 16.02 9.43 -12.10
C LEU A 459 16.98 8.27 -12.36
N GLU A 460 18.04 8.16 -11.56
CA GLU A 460 19.06 7.11 -11.69
C GLU A 460 18.41 5.73 -11.52
N ARG A 461 18.79 4.80 -12.39
CA ARG A 461 18.22 3.46 -12.45
C ARG A 461 19.16 2.49 -11.75
N ASP A 462 18.57 1.58 -10.99
CA ASP A 462 19.27 0.39 -10.50
C ASP A 462 19.05 -0.73 -11.54
N ASP A 463 20.14 -1.26 -12.10
CA ASP A 463 20.14 -2.33 -13.10
C ASP A 463 19.34 -3.56 -12.64
N ALA A 464 19.20 -3.75 -11.31
CA ALA A 464 18.41 -4.82 -10.70
C ALA A 464 16.90 -4.79 -11.05
N ASN A 465 16.37 -3.68 -11.56
CA ASN A 465 14.96 -3.53 -11.97
C ASN A 465 14.76 -3.51 -13.50
N GLU A 466 15.79 -3.75 -14.31
CA GLU A 466 15.62 -3.85 -15.77
C GLU A 466 15.07 -5.22 -16.21
N TYR A 467 14.06 -5.20 -17.08
CA TYR A 467 13.46 -6.41 -17.67
C TYR A 467 14.08 -6.75 -19.03
N ALA A 468 14.51 -7.99 -19.22
CA ALA A 468 14.97 -8.47 -20.52
C ALA A 468 13.80 -8.62 -21.54
N ASP A 469 14.07 -8.51 -22.84
CA ASP A 469 13.04 -8.62 -23.89
C ASP A 469 12.24 -9.94 -23.85
N ALA A 470 12.92 -11.04 -23.49
CA ALA A 470 12.29 -12.35 -23.34
C ALA A 470 11.30 -12.39 -22.15
N GLU A 471 11.62 -11.70 -21.06
CA GLU A 471 10.76 -11.60 -19.87
C GLU A 471 9.55 -10.71 -20.14
N LEU A 472 9.75 -9.58 -20.81
CA LEU A 472 8.67 -8.68 -21.25
C LEU A 472 7.65 -9.42 -22.12
N SER A 473 8.13 -10.22 -23.08
CA SER A 473 7.29 -11.02 -23.98
C SER A 473 6.42 -12.02 -23.21
N LEU A 474 6.98 -12.68 -22.19
CA LEU A 474 6.24 -13.59 -21.31
C LEU A 474 5.23 -12.85 -20.41
N LEU A 475 5.56 -11.63 -19.98
CA LEU A 475 4.71 -10.77 -19.16
C LEU A 475 3.49 -10.27 -19.96
N MET A 476 3.69 -9.93 -21.24
CA MET A 476 2.62 -9.58 -22.19
C MET A 476 1.66 -10.75 -22.41
N ALA A 477 2.17 -11.97 -22.64
CA ALA A 477 1.37 -13.17 -22.85
C ALA A 477 0.44 -13.49 -21.66
N ARG A 478 0.87 -13.23 -20.42
CA ARG A 478 0.03 -13.39 -19.21
C ARG A 478 -1.04 -12.31 -19.05
N GLY A 479 -0.85 -11.13 -19.63
CA GLY A 479 -1.75 -9.97 -19.46
C GLY A 479 -3.10 -10.11 -20.18
N ALA A 480 -3.12 -10.74 -21.36
CA ALA A 480 -4.30 -10.80 -22.24
C ALA A 480 -5.54 -11.42 -21.58
N GLY A 481 -5.37 -12.43 -20.72
CA GLY A 481 -6.47 -13.12 -20.04
C GLY A 481 -7.14 -12.34 -18.90
N ARG A 482 -6.56 -11.23 -18.43
CA ARG A 482 -7.08 -10.45 -17.28
C ARG A 482 -7.80 -9.15 -17.65
N VAL A 483 -7.59 -8.63 -18.88
CA VAL A 483 -8.13 -7.33 -19.31
C VAL A 483 -9.67 -7.34 -19.36
N ALA A 484 -10.30 -8.49 -19.65
CA ALA A 484 -11.76 -8.64 -19.72
C ALA A 484 -12.53 -8.44 -18.38
N ARG A 485 -11.86 -8.12 -17.27
CA ARG A 485 -12.49 -7.81 -15.97
C ARG A 485 -12.09 -6.47 -15.35
N ALA A 486 -11.19 -5.71 -15.97
CA ALA A 486 -10.88 -4.35 -15.53
C ALA A 486 -11.73 -3.37 -16.33
N ALA A 487 -12.63 -2.64 -15.66
CA ALA A 487 -13.58 -1.73 -16.29
C ALA A 487 -12.89 -0.66 -17.16
N GLU A 488 -13.63 -0.20 -18.17
CA GLU A 488 -13.16 0.65 -19.26
C GLU A 488 -12.41 1.90 -18.79
N VAL A 489 -11.09 1.93 -19.01
CA VAL A 489 -10.29 3.15 -18.93
C VAL A 489 -10.56 3.97 -20.19
N SER A 490 -11.68 4.70 -20.19
CA SER A 490 -12.01 5.66 -21.23
C SER A 490 -11.20 6.95 -21.03
N LEU A 491 -10.08 7.05 -21.74
CA LEU A 491 -9.35 8.31 -21.99
C LEU A 491 -9.86 8.88 -23.31
N GLY A 492 -11.01 9.56 -23.25
CA GLY A 492 -11.56 10.37 -24.34
C GLY A 492 -10.91 11.73 -24.45
#